data_AF-A0A2G6L5X9-F1
#
_entry.id   AF-A0A2G6L5X9-F1
#
_cell.length_a   1.000
_cell.length_b   1.000
_cell.length_c   1.000
_cell.angle_alpha   90.00
_cell.angle_beta   90.00
_cell.angle_gamma   90.00
#
_symmetry.space_group_name_H-M   'P 1'
#
loop_
_entity.id
_entity.type
_entity.pdbx_description
1 polymer ?
#
loop_
_entity_poly.entity_id
_entity_poly.type
_entity_poly.pdbx_seq_one_letter_code
_entity_poly.pdbx_strand_id
1 'polypeptide(L)'
;MRLTEKQFKQLQEGGYPGGHNENQTIRQKLGLLPFPDDAFTFRNTPHSKALHYLLKKPSDYQSQAEHWHQCYIFHYFEMYYPEVYEYLYATPNAGARGKVERGRLLSAGLKAGFPDISLDLPMNGYHGLRCELKRPDRRAVVSDKQSHWISLLNGKGYFAFIAYGHEDVINQIKTYCSL
;
A
#
# COMPACT_ATOMS: atom_id res chain seq x y z
N MET A 1 0.57 1.09 -24.58
CA MET A 1 -0.83 1.48 -24.84
C MET A 1 -1.52 1.64 -23.49
N ARG A 2 -2.28 2.71 -23.25
CA ARG A 2 -3.00 2.92 -21.98
C ARG A 2 -4.04 1.81 -21.78
N LEU A 3 -4.24 1.35 -20.54
CA LEU A 3 -5.30 0.38 -20.22
C LEU A 3 -6.67 0.97 -20.60
N THR A 4 -7.56 0.13 -21.13
CA THR A 4 -8.96 0.52 -21.38
C THR A 4 -9.72 0.66 -20.07
N GLU A 5 -10.79 1.46 -20.05
CA GLU A 5 -11.63 1.65 -18.84
C GLU A 5 -12.22 0.32 -18.30
N LYS A 6 -12.49 -0.62 -19.21
CA LYS A 6 -12.98 -1.97 -18.87
C LYS A 6 -11.92 -2.80 -18.15
N GLN A 7 -10.67 -2.75 -18.64
CA GLN A 7 -9.54 -3.43 -18.00
C GLN A 7 -9.20 -2.80 -16.64
N PHE A 8 -9.34 -1.48 -16.51
CA PHE A 8 -9.13 -0.77 -15.25
C PHE A 8 -10.12 -1.21 -14.16
N LYS A 9 -11.41 -1.33 -14.50
CA LYS A 9 -12.45 -1.75 -13.54
C LYS A 9 -12.32 -3.20 -13.08
N GLN A 10 -11.95 -4.12 -13.99
CA GLN A 10 -11.81 -5.54 -13.66
C GLN A 10 -10.67 -5.83 -12.67
N LEU A 11 -9.68 -4.95 -12.57
CA LEU A 11 -8.55 -5.12 -11.66
C LEU A 11 -8.89 -4.82 -10.20
N GLN A 12 -10.04 -4.20 -9.91
CA GLN A 12 -10.41 -3.77 -8.55
C GLN A 12 -11.12 -4.86 -7.71
N GLU A 13 -11.33 -6.08 -8.22
CA GLU A 13 -12.40 -6.98 -7.69
C GLU A 13 -11.98 -8.39 -7.17
N GLY A 14 -10.71 -8.84 -7.16
CA GLY A 14 -10.37 -10.27 -6.87
C GLY A 14 -9.34 -10.56 -5.76
N GLY A 15 -9.68 -11.43 -4.80
CA GLY A 15 -8.75 -12.01 -3.79
C GLY A 15 -9.27 -13.35 -3.20
N TYR A 16 -8.39 -14.24 -2.70
CA TYR A 16 -8.75 -15.48 -1.96
C TYR A 16 -7.55 -16.08 -1.15
N PRO A 17 -7.76 -16.90 -0.07
CA PRO A 17 -6.80 -17.11 1.02
C PRO A 17 -6.32 -18.58 1.28
N GLY A 18 -5.28 -18.71 2.14
CA GLY A 18 -5.22 -19.70 3.24
C GLY A 18 -4.28 -20.93 3.16
N GLY A 19 -3.59 -21.26 4.28
CA GLY A 19 -3.04 -22.61 4.58
C GLY A 19 -1.80 -22.69 5.50
N HIS A 20 -1.67 -23.71 6.37
CA HIS A 20 -0.91 -23.71 7.65
C HIS A 20 0.08 -24.88 7.94
N ASN A 21 0.70 -24.80 9.14
CA ASN A 21 1.65 -25.51 10.08
C ASN A 21 3.08 -26.16 9.95
N GLU A 22 4.08 -25.49 10.59
CA GLU A 22 5.19 -25.97 11.46
C GLU A 22 5.65 -24.79 12.36
N ASN A 23 5.51 -23.57 11.84
CA ASN A 23 5.41 -22.24 12.44
C ASN A 23 4.42 -22.08 13.64
N GLN A 24 4.08 -23.03 14.50
CA GLN A 24 2.84 -23.03 15.32
C GLN A 24 2.45 -21.75 16.13
N THR A 25 3.36 -20.95 16.71
CA THR A 25 2.99 -19.62 17.27
C THR A 25 2.99 -18.50 16.24
N ILE A 26 3.96 -18.50 15.30
CA ILE A 26 3.98 -17.57 14.18
C ILE A 26 2.74 -17.82 13.34
N ARG A 27 2.46 -19.04 12.89
CA ARG A 27 1.24 -19.46 12.22
C ARG A 27 -0.02 -19.23 13.04
N GLN A 28 -0.07 -19.45 14.35
CA GLN A 28 -1.22 -18.95 15.13
C GLN A 28 -1.37 -17.43 14.99
N LYS A 29 -0.27 -16.67 15.04
CA LYS A 29 -0.27 -15.23 14.78
C LYS A 29 -0.54 -14.87 13.32
N LEU A 30 -0.16 -15.67 12.33
CA LEU A 30 -0.53 -15.55 10.91
C LEU A 30 -2.01 -15.90 10.72
N GLY A 31 -2.59 -16.71 11.60
CA GLY A 31 -4.03 -16.88 11.68
C GLY A 31 -4.73 -15.62 12.20
N LEU A 32 -4.02 -14.79 12.99
CA LEU A 32 -4.50 -13.49 13.49
C LEU A 32 -4.12 -12.31 12.58
N LEU A 33 -3.03 -12.41 11.84
CA LEU A 33 -2.45 -11.39 10.97
C LEU A 33 -2.71 -11.79 9.53
N PRO A 34 -3.39 -10.97 8.72
CA PRO A 34 -3.75 -11.35 7.36
C PRO A 34 -2.56 -11.14 6.41
N PHE A 35 -1.43 -11.80 6.65
CA PHE A 35 -0.24 -11.74 5.81
C PHE A 35 0.27 -13.15 5.50
N PRO A 36 0.76 -13.40 4.28
CA PRO A 36 1.42 -14.66 3.93
C PRO A 36 2.75 -14.88 4.67
N ASP A 37 3.26 -16.12 4.67
CA ASP A 37 4.47 -16.54 5.39
C ASP A 37 5.72 -15.70 4.99
N ASP A 38 5.82 -15.30 3.72
CA ASP A 38 6.94 -14.52 3.16
C ASP A 38 7.03 -13.08 3.69
N ALA A 39 5.93 -12.52 4.20
CA ALA A 39 5.90 -11.22 4.89
C ALA A 39 6.88 -11.14 6.06
N PHE A 40 7.28 -12.29 6.61
CA PHE A 40 8.17 -12.39 7.76
C PHE A 40 9.54 -12.96 7.40
N THR A 41 9.87 -13.00 6.11
CA THR A 41 11.23 -13.26 5.66
C THR A 41 12.15 -12.15 6.20
N PHE A 42 13.15 -12.51 7.00
CA PHE A 42 14.04 -11.54 7.62
C PHE A 42 14.98 -10.89 6.61
N ARG A 43 15.01 -9.56 6.61
CA ARG A 43 15.95 -8.71 5.86
C ARG A 43 16.40 -7.57 6.76
N ASN A 44 17.60 -7.03 6.51
CA ASN A 44 18.09 -5.88 7.27
C ASN A 44 17.49 -4.56 6.75
N THR A 45 16.17 -4.46 6.69
CA THR A 45 15.45 -3.33 6.10
C THR A 45 14.38 -2.82 7.08
N PRO A 46 13.95 -1.55 6.98
CA PRO A 46 12.94 -0.99 7.89
C PRO A 46 11.63 -1.77 7.86
N HIS A 47 11.20 -2.21 6.68
CA HIS A 47 9.93 -2.93 6.48
C HIS A 47 9.94 -4.30 7.14
N SER A 48 11.00 -5.08 6.91
CA SER A 48 11.16 -6.39 7.56
C SER A 48 11.23 -6.25 9.08
N LYS A 49 11.97 -5.27 9.61
CA LYS A 49 12.02 -4.98 11.06
C LYS A 49 10.64 -4.64 11.62
N ALA A 50 9.84 -3.85 10.90
CA ALA A 50 8.47 -3.53 11.29
C ALA A 50 7.58 -4.78 11.32
N LEU A 51 7.60 -5.62 10.27
CA LEU A 51 6.80 -6.85 10.23
C LEU A 51 7.21 -7.84 11.32
N HIS A 52 8.50 -7.94 11.64
CA HIS A 52 8.98 -8.75 12.76
C HIS A 52 8.57 -8.19 14.13
N TYR A 53 8.47 -6.86 14.27
CA TYR A 53 7.87 -6.26 15.46
C TYR A 53 6.39 -6.65 15.58
N LEU A 54 5.64 -6.62 14.47
CA LEU A 54 4.24 -7.01 14.47
C LEU A 54 4.03 -8.47 14.90
N LEU A 55 4.91 -9.40 14.51
CA LEU A 55 4.89 -10.76 15.05
C LEU A 55 5.05 -10.80 16.57
N LYS A 56 5.76 -9.85 17.19
CA LYS A 56 5.89 -9.80 18.66
C LYS A 56 4.65 -9.20 19.32
N LYS A 57 3.93 -8.33 18.62
CA LYS A 57 2.73 -7.64 19.11
C LYS A 57 1.59 -7.63 18.07
N PRO A 58 0.96 -8.79 17.81
CA PRO A 58 -0.07 -8.90 16.79
C PRO A 58 -1.32 -8.04 17.07
N SER A 59 -1.57 -7.67 18.34
CA SER A 59 -2.64 -6.75 18.73
C SER A 59 -2.53 -5.36 18.07
N ASP A 60 -1.32 -4.91 17.74
CA ASP A 60 -1.07 -3.61 17.12
C ASP A 60 -1.60 -3.55 15.68
N TYR A 61 -1.94 -4.70 15.08
CA TYR A 61 -2.58 -4.76 13.77
C TYR A 61 -3.92 -4.03 13.75
N GLN A 62 -4.76 -4.25 14.77
CA GLN A 62 -6.14 -3.75 14.76
C GLN A 62 -6.23 -2.23 14.74
N SER A 63 -5.33 -1.54 15.42
CA SER A 63 -5.29 -0.07 15.47
C SER A 63 -4.60 0.56 14.26
N GLN A 64 -3.68 -0.15 13.60
CA GLN A 64 -2.80 0.40 12.56
C GLN A 64 -2.72 -0.47 11.30
N ALA A 65 -3.84 -1.10 10.91
CA ALA A 65 -3.85 -2.04 9.79
C ALA A 65 -3.26 -1.44 8.50
N GLU A 66 -3.62 -0.21 8.11
CA GLU A 66 -3.07 0.44 6.90
C GLU A 66 -1.54 0.52 6.93
N HIS A 67 -0.96 0.90 8.08
CA HIS A 67 0.49 0.95 8.25
C HIS A 67 1.14 -0.42 8.01
N TRP A 68 0.60 -1.48 8.62
CA TRP A 68 1.16 -2.82 8.48
C TRP A 68 1.03 -3.38 7.07
N HIS A 69 -0.11 -3.13 6.43
CA HIS A 69 -0.30 -3.47 5.02
C HIS A 69 0.68 -2.72 4.12
N GLN A 70 0.91 -1.44 4.38
CA GLN A 70 1.92 -0.65 3.67
C GLN A 70 3.33 -1.22 3.87
N CYS A 71 3.74 -1.51 5.11
CA CYS A 71 5.02 -2.15 5.38
C CYS A 71 5.19 -3.45 4.60
N TYR A 72 4.13 -4.28 4.53
CA TYR A 72 4.21 -5.51 3.76
C TYR A 72 4.31 -5.27 2.25
N ILE A 73 3.58 -4.31 1.69
CA ILE A 73 3.72 -3.93 0.26
C ILE A 73 5.18 -3.58 -0.07
N PHE A 74 5.80 -2.71 0.72
CA PHE A 74 7.19 -2.31 0.48
C PHE A 74 8.18 -3.48 0.65
N HIS A 75 7.99 -4.31 1.67
CA HIS A 75 8.80 -5.53 1.88
C HIS A 75 8.67 -6.50 0.70
N TYR A 76 7.46 -6.68 0.17
CA TYR A 76 7.19 -7.55 -0.98
C TYR A 76 7.93 -7.08 -2.24
N PHE A 77 7.80 -5.80 -2.62
CA PHE A 77 8.50 -5.27 -3.79
C PHE A 77 10.01 -5.27 -3.61
N GLU A 78 10.51 -4.96 -2.40
CA GLU A 78 11.95 -5.05 -2.09
C GLU A 78 12.52 -6.48 -2.26
N MET A 79 11.71 -7.50 -1.98
CA MET A 79 12.12 -8.90 -2.12
C MET A 79 12.05 -9.42 -3.55
N TYR A 80 10.93 -9.17 -4.23
CA TYR A 80 10.59 -9.87 -5.45
C TYR A 80 10.81 -9.04 -6.72
N TYR A 81 10.79 -7.71 -6.61
CA TYR A 81 10.91 -6.79 -7.74
C TYR A 81 11.76 -5.56 -7.34
N PRO A 82 13.04 -5.75 -6.97
CA PRO A 82 13.90 -4.66 -6.50
C PRO A 82 13.99 -3.50 -7.51
N GLU A 83 13.87 -3.79 -8.81
CA GLU A 83 13.83 -2.80 -9.89
C GLU A 83 12.58 -1.92 -9.88
N VAL A 84 11.44 -2.43 -9.37
CA VAL A 84 10.24 -1.62 -9.14
C VAL A 84 10.35 -0.87 -7.82
N TYR A 85 10.87 -1.53 -6.79
CA TYR A 85 11.05 -0.96 -5.46
C TYR A 85 11.92 0.30 -5.46
N GLU A 86 12.93 0.38 -6.33
CA GLU A 86 13.80 1.55 -6.49
C GLU A 86 13.02 2.86 -6.74
N TYR A 87 11.85 2.77 -7.39
CA TYR A 87 10.99 3.92 -7.72
C TYR A 87 9.73 4.03 -6.84
N LEU A 88 9.54 3.08 -5.92
CA LEU A 88 8.36 3.00 -5.06
C LEU A 88 8.65 3.70 -3.73
N TYR A 89 7.79 4.65 -3.33
CA TYR A 89 7.97 5.38 -2.08
C TYR A 89 6.65 5.79 -1.43
N ALA A 90 6.70 5.99 -0.12
CA ALA A 90 5.57 6.48 0.66
C ALA A 90 5.53 8.01 0.64
N THR A 91 4.33 8.58 0.51
CA THR A 91 4.05 9.99 0.69
C THR A 91 3.44 10.20 2.07
N PRO A 92 4.20 10.64 3.09
CA PRO A 92 3.73 10.69 4.46
C PRO A 92 2.81 11.91 4.70
N ASN A 93 1.55 11.81 4.28
CA ASN A 93 0.61 12.95 4.25
C ASN A 93 -0.31 13.07 5.48
N ALA A 94 -0.45 12.02 6.30
CA ALA A 94 -1.50 11.97 7.34
C ALA A 94 -1.04 11.39 8.69
N GLY A 95 0.09 11.86 9.22
CA GLY A 95 0.47 11.55 10.60
C GLY A 95 -0.27 12.42 11.63
N ALA A 96 -0.60 11.86 12.80
CA ALA A 96 -1.03 12.61 13.98
C ALA A 96 0.09 13.56 14.43
N ARG A 97 0.09 14.76 13.87
CA ARG A 97 1.07 15.81 14.17
C ARG A 97 0.34 16.92 14.91
N GLY A 98 0.99 17.48 15.94
CA GLY A 98 0.47 18.63 16.66
C GLY A 98 0.13 19.79 15.71
N LYS A 99 -0.77 20.69 16.13
CA LYS A 99 -1.27 21.80 15.28
C LYS A 99 -0.14 22.61 14.63
N VAL A 100 0.92 22.90 15.39
CA VAL A 100 2.08 23.66 14.91
C VAL A 100 2.80 22.94 13.78
N GLU A 101 3.08 21.66 13.96
CA GLU A 101 3.78 20.86 12.95
C GLU A 101 2.93 20.71 11.69
N ARG A 102 1.63 20.48 11.84
CA ARG A 102 0.70 20.47 10.70
C ARG A 102 0.72 21.81 9.94
N GLY A 103 0.77 22.94 10.64
CA GLY A 103 0.91 24.26 10.02
C GLY A 103 2.18 24.39 9.19
N ARG A 104 3.33 23.97 9.74
CA ARG A 104 4.62 23.97 9.02
C ARG A 104 4.58 23.12 7.75
N LEU A 105 3.99 21.93 7.83
CA LEU A 105 3.91 21.04 6.68
C LEU A 105 3.00 21.58 5.59
N LEU A 106 1.86 22.17 5.97
CA LEU A 106 0.99 22.85 5.01
C LEU A 106 1.72 24.00 4.32
N SER A 107 2.51 24.81 5.07
CA SER A 107 3.34 25.86 4.46
C SER A 107 4.46 25.31 3.58
N ALA A 108 4.94 24.09 3.85
CA ALA A 108 5.92 23.38 3.04
C ALA A 108 5.29 22.61 1.84
N GLY A 109 3.98 22.76 1.62
CA GLY A 109 3.30 22.19 0.45
C GLY A 109 2.53 20.90 0.67
N LEU A 110 2.36 20.44 1.92
CA LEU A 110 1.54 19.27 2.24
C LEU A 110 0.14 19.38 1.62
N LYS A 111 -0.27 18.35 0.89
CA LYS A 111 -1.59 18.26 0.28
C LYS A 111 -2.44 17.25 1.05
N ALA A 112 -3.51 17.74 1.67
CA ALA A 112 -4.45 16.88 2.37
C ALA A 112 -5.12 15.89 1.40
N GLY A 113 -5.12 14.60 1.77
CA GLY A 113 -5.73 13.53 0.99
C GLY A 113 -4.94 13.12 -0.25
N PHE A 114 -3.70 13.58 -0.43
CA PHE A 114 -2.86 13.09 -1.52
C PHE A 114 -2.44 11.63 -1.26
N PRO A 115 -2.41 10.76 -2.29
CA PRO A 115 -2.22 9.32 -2.14
C PRO A 115 -0.99 8.90 -1.33
N ASP A 116 -1.12 7.82 -0.56
CA ASP A 116 -0.10 7.32 0.37
C ASP A 116 1.13 6.73 -0.30
N ILE A 117 0.96 6.07 -1.45
CA ILE A 117 2.02 5.34 -2.16
C ILE A 117 2.18 5.93 -3.56
N SER A 118 3.42 6.16 -3.96
CA SER A 118 3.79 6.63 -5.28
C SER A 118 4.82 5.71 -5.91
N LEU A 119 4.67 5.48 -7.22
CA LEU A 119 5.65 4.79 -8.05
C LEU A 119 5.98 5.68 -9.25
N ASP A 120 7.21 6.19 -9.29
CA ASP A 120 7.69 7.09 -10.35
C ASP A 120 8.42 6.31 -11.46
N LEU A 121 7.72 5.31 -11.99
CA LEU A 121 8.18 4.47 -13.10
C LEU A 121 7.18 4.60 -14.25
N PRO A 122 7.51 5.30 -15.34
CA PRO A 122 6.60 5.47 -16.47
C PRO A 122 6.35 4.15 -17.21
N MET A 123 5.15 3.59 -17.08
CA MET A 123 4.75 2.36 -17.76
C MET A 123 3.43 2.53 -18.49
N ASN A 124 3.25 1.78 -19.59
CA ASN A 124 1.96 1.62 -20.26
C ASN A 124 1.26 2.94 -20.66
N GLY A 125 2.03 3.99 -20.96
CA GLY A 125 1.50 5.30 -21.34
C GLY A 125 1.04 6.18 -20.18
N TYR A 126 1.36 5.81 -18.94
CA TYR A 126 1.17 6.62 -17.75
C TYR A 126 2.49 7.22 -17.28
N HIS A 127 2.44 8.41 -16.68
CA HIS A 127 3.62 9.10 -16.14
C HIS A 127 4.17 8.46 -14.86
N GLY A 128 3.34 7.68 -14.17
CA GLY A 128 3.63 6.99 -12.93
C GLY A 128 2.34 6.52 -12.28
N LEU A 129 2.46 5.86 -11.13
CA LEU A 129 1.33 5.29 -10.39
C LEU A 129 1.18 5.97 -9.03
N ARG A 130 -0.06 6.12 -8.58
CA ARG A 130 -0.43 6.67 -7.26
C ARG A 130 -1.48 5.76 -6.62
N CYS A 131 -1.29 5.41 -5.36
CA CYS A 131 -2.19 4.52 -4.64
C CYS A 131 -2.55 5.12 -3.28
N GLU A 132 -3.85 5.29 -3.04
CA GLU A 132 -4.41 5.54 -1.72
C GLU A 132 -4.74 4.18 -1.07
N LEU A 133 -4.08 3.85 0.03
CA LEU A 133 -4.24 2.56 0.70
C LEU A 133 -5.30 2.66 1.79
N LYS A 134 -6.22 1.70 1.80
CA LYS A 134 -7.22 1.54 2.86
C LYS A 134 -7.10 0.21 3.58
N ARG A 135 -7.64 0.16 4.80
CA ARG A 135 -7.80 -1.08 5.56
C ARG A 135 -8.54 -2.14 4.72
N PRO A 136 -8.13 -3.42 4.78
CA PRO A 136 -8.78 -4.49 4.00
C PRO A 136 -10.24 -4.72 4.37
N ASP A 137 -10.63 -4.42 5.61
CA ASP A 137 -12.01 -4.60 6.12
C ASP A 137 -13.02 -3.59 5.54
N ARG A 138 -12.57 -2.66 4.68
CA ARG A 138 -13.39 -1.61 4.03
C ARG A 138 -14.19 -0.74 5.01
N ARG A 139 -13.84 -0.74 6.29
CA ARG A 139 -14.50 0.10 7.31
C ARG A 139 -14.06 1.56 7.21
N ALA A 140 -12.87 1.80 6.68
CA ALA A 140 -12.35 3.15 6.45
C ALA A 140 -13.00 3.77 5.20
N VAL A 141 -13.67 4.91 5.38
CA VAL A 141 -14.27 5.66 4.28
C VAL A 141 -13.20 6.47 3.55
N VAL A 142 -13.23 6.43 2.22
CA VAL A 142 -12.41 7.31 1.38
C VAL A 142 -12.96 8.73 1.49
N SER A 143 -12.11 9.67 1.89
CA SER A 143 -12.53 11.08 1.99
C SER A 143 -12.71 11.73 0.62
N ASP A 144 -13.56 12.76 0.54
CA ASP A 144 -13.79 13.52 -0.71
C ASP A 144 -12.49 14.06 -1.32
N LYS A 145 -11.52 14.46 -0.46
CA LYS A 145 -10.21 14.95 -0.91
C LYS A 145 -9.37 13.85 -1.57
N GLN A 146 -9.44 12.63 -1.05
CA GLN A 146 -8.76 11.48 -1.64
C GLN A 146 -9.37 11.14 -2.98
N SER A 147 -10.71 11.05 -3.06
CA SER A 147 -11.44 10.84 -4.32
C SER A 147 -11.12 11.93 -5.35
N HIS A 148 -11.03 13.19 -4.92
CA HIS A 148 -10.68 14.31 -5.78
C HIS A 148 -9.26 14.16 -6.38
N TRP A 149 -8.26 13.82 -5.56
CA TRP A 149 -6.89 13.61 -6.04
C TRP A 149 -6.79 12.46 -7.04
N ILE A 150 -7.45 11.33 -6.77
CA ILE A 150 -7.49 10.19 -7.69
C ILE A 150 -8.06 10.59 -9.05
N SER A 151 -9.18 11.32 -9.06
CA SER A 151 -9.79 11.83 -10.30
C SER A 151 -8.85 12.78 -11.05
N LEU A 152 -8.25 13.75 -10.34
CA LEU A 152 -7.35 14.74 -10.92
C LEU A 152 -6.10 14.09 -11.54
N LEU A 153 -5.47 13.14 -10.82
CA LEU A 153 -4.27 12.43 -11.28
C LEU A 153 -4.55 11.58 -12.52
N ASN A 154 -5.68 10.84 -12.54
CA ASN A 154 -6.10 10.07 -13.71
C ASN A 154 -6.37 10.97 -14.94
N GLY A 155 -6.96 12.15 -14.72
CA GLY A 155 -7.16 13.17 -15.75
C GLY A 155 -5.87 13.80 -16.26
N LYS A 156 -4.76 13.66 -15.53
CA LYS A 156 -3.42 14.18 -15.87
C LYS A 156 -2.42 13.10 -16.29
N GLY A 157 -2.90 11.89 -16.61
CA GLY A 157 -2.05 10.84 -17.20
C GLY A 157 -1.29 9.98 -16.19
N TYR A 158 -1.63 10.05 -14.90
CA TYR A 158 -1.14 9.09 -13.90
C TYR A 158 -2.10 7.90 -13.77
N PHE A 159 -1.60 6.75 -13.37
CA PHE A 159 -2.42 5.60 -12.98
C PHE A 159 -2.72 5.73 -11.49
N ALA A 160 -3.89 6.28 -11.14
CA ALA A 160 -4.25 6.55 -9.75
C ALA A 160 -5.43 5.69 -9.30
N PHE A 161 -5.31 5.00 -8.17
CA PHE A 161 -6.38 4.14 -7.63
C PHE A 161 -6.43 4.15 -6.10
N ILE A 162 -7.57 3.69 -5.58
CA ILE A 162 -7.75 3.34 -4.17
C ILE A 162 -7.72 1.82 -4.10
N ALA A 163 -6.99 1.28 -3.12
CA ALA A 163 -6.90 -0.16 -2.90
C ALA A 163 -7.10 -0.51 -1.43
N TYR A 164 -7.59 -1.73 -1.18
CA TYR A 164 -7.91 -2.22 0.15
C TYR A 164 -7.02 -3.39 0.54
N GLY A 165 -6.13 -3.16 1.50
CA GLY A 165 -5.15 -4.15 1.90
C GLY A 165 -3.98 -4.30 0.92
N HIS A 166 -3.10 -5.26 1.20
CA HIS A 166 -1.81 -5.37 0.53
C HIS A 166 -1.92 -6.14 -0.80
N GLU A 167 -2.78 -7.17 -0.84
CA GLU A 167 -3.01 -8.00 -2.02
C GLU A 167 -3.46 -7.15 -3.21
N ASP A 168 -4.43 -6.26 -2.99
CA ASP A 168 -4.96 -5.36 -4.00
C ASP A 168 -3.87 -4.42 -4.55
N VAL A 169 -3.08 -3.78 -3.68
CA VAL A 169 -1.98 -2.91 -4.12
C VAL A 169 -0.92 -3.68 -4.91
N ILE A 170 -0.51 -4.85 -4.43
CA ILE A 170 0.50 -5.69 -5.09
C ILE A 170 -0.01 -6.08 -6.48
N ASN A 171 -1.24 -6.56 -6.60
CA ASN A 171 -1.83 -6.96 -7.88
C ASN A 171 -1.93 -5.78 -8.86
N GLN A 172 -2.28 -4.59 -8.39
CA GLN A 172 -2.37 -3.40 -9.22
C GLN A 172 -1.00 -2.93 -9.70
N ILE A 173 0.02 -2.91 -8.85
CA ILE A 173 1.38 -2.54 -9.25
C ILE A 173 1.95 -3.59 -10.21
N LYS A 174 1.76 -4.88 -9.93
CA LYS A 174 2.16 -5.95 -10.85
C LYS A 174 1.51 -5.78 -12.22
N THR A 175 0.21 -5.53 -12.26
CA THR A 175 -0.50 -5.29 -13.53
C THR A 175 0.04 -4.05 -14.25
N TYR A 176 0.25 -2.95 -13.51
CA TYR A 176 0.82 -1.71 -14.04
C TYR A 176 2.19 -1.93 -14.68
N CYS A 177 3.04 -2.75 -14.05
CA CYS A 177 4.38 -3.11 -14.52
C CYS A 177 4.39 -4.32 -15.48
N SER A 178 3.26 -4.99 -15.69
CA SER A 178 3.12 -6.22 -16.48
C SER A 178 3.95 -7.41 -15.96
N LEU A 179 3.88 -7.62 -14.64
CA LEU A 179 4.56 -8.68 -13.86
C LEU A 179 3.61 -9.80 -13.41
#